data_AF-D1AGZ4-F1
#
_entry.id   AF-D1AGZ4-F1
#
_cell.length_a   1.000
_cell.length_b   1.000
_cell.length_c   1.000
_cell.angle_alpha   90.00
_cell.angle_beta   90.00
_cell.angle_gamma   90.00
#
_symmetry.space_group_name_H-M   'P 1'
#
loop_
_entity.id
_entity.type
_entity.pdbx_description
1 polymer ?
#
loop_
_entity_poly.entity_id
_entity_poly.type
_entity_poly.pdbx_seq_one_letter_code
_entity_poly.pdbx_strand_id
1 'polypeptide(L)'
;MKKRASVFLLLVLFGTQLSIAAPKIKRGKKTESQKMQEEIDRIEKRVNEINKNIEDYKVNEVKLDELEEKYSGTVKDLRLD
;
A
#
# COMPACT_ATOMS: atom_id res chain seq x y z
N MET A 1 63.46 4.99 21.61
CA MET A 1 62.02 4.68 21.67
C MET A 1 61.20 5.98 21.78
N LYS A 2 60.78 6.63 20.69
CA LYS A 2 59.92 7.85 20.74
C LYS A 2 59.07 8.06 19.47
N LYS A 3 58.44 7.01 18.90
CA LYS A 3 57.59 7.15 17.69
C LYS A 3 56.19 6.53 17.79
N ARG A 4 55.79 6.03 18.97
CA ARG A 4 54.50 5.33 19.14
C ARG A 4 53.36 6.20 19.68
N ALA A 5 53.63 7.41 20.16
CA ALA A 5 52.62 8.28 20.77
C ALA A 5 51.76 9.07 19.76
N SER A 6 52.18 9.16 18.48
CA SER A 6 51.52 10.03 17.50
C SER A 6 50.26 9.44 16.86
N VAL A 7 50.15 8.11 16.79
CA VAL A 7 49.03 7.44 16.11
C VAL A 7 47.77 7.44 16.99
N PHE A 8 47.95 7.36 18.31
CA PHE A 8 46.84 7.38 19.27
C PHE A 8 46.13 8.75 19.31
N LEU A 9 46.88 9.84 19.16
CA LEU A 9 46.32 11.20 19.14
C LEU A 9 45.49 11.48 17.87
N LEU A 10 45.89 10.91 16.72
CA LEU A 10 45.10 10.99 15.49
C LEU A 10 43.74 10.29 15.63
N LEU A 11 43.70 9.09 16.20
CA LEU A 11 42.47 8.33 16.39
C LEU A 11 41.45 9.04 17.29
N VAL A 12 41.91 9.74 18.33
CA VAL A 12 41.03 10.49 19.26
C VAL A 12 40.42 11.73 18.62
N LEU A 13 41.11 12.36 17.65
CA LEU A 13 40.58 13.52 16.92
C LEU A 13 39.50 13.14 15.89
N PHE A 14 39.58 11.93 15.31
CA PHE A 14 38.56 11.45 14.35
C PHE A 14 37.38 10.73 15.01
N GLY A 15 37.53 10.21 16.24
CA GLY A 15 36.46 9.49 16.94
C GLY A 15 35.33 10.37 17.47
N THR A 16 35.54 11.68 17.61
CA THR A 16 34.58 12.60 18.27
C THR A 16 33.68 13.37 17.31
N GLN A 17 33.84 13.24 15.99
CA GLN A 17 33.01 13.95 15.00
C GLN A 17 32.04 13.07 14.19
N LEU A 18 31.88 11.80 14.57
CA LEU A 18 30.96 10.86 13.90
C LEU A 18 29.48 11.06 14.29
N SER A 19 29.12 12.18 14.92
CA SER A 19 27.74 12.69 14.88
C SER A 19 27.57 13.53 13.60
N ILE A 20 27.76 12.89 12.45
CA ILE A 20 27.33 13.42 11.16
C ILE A 20 25.82 13.45 11.23
N ALA A 21 25.26 14.62 11.56
CA ALA A 21 23.85 14.90 11.35
C ALA A 21 23.54 14.55 9.90
N ALA A 22 22.79 13.46 9.69
CA ALA A 22 22.41 13.00 8.38
C ALA A 22 21.79 14.20 7.62
N PRO A 23 22.36 14.62 6.48
CA PRO A 23 21.78 15.71 5.72
C PRO A 23 20.35 15.30 5.38
N LYS A 24 19.36 16.11 5.78
CA LYS A 24 17.97 15.94 5.36
C LYS A 24 17.98 16.01 3.84
N ILE A 25 18.00 14.84 3.19
CA ILE A 25 17.95 14.71 1.74
C ILE A 25 16.67 15.42 1.33
N LYS A 26 16.81 16.63 0.77
CA LYS A 26 15.70 17.31 0.12
C LYS A 26 15.23 16.34 -0.96
N ARG A 27 14.08 15.70 -0.74
CA ARG A 27 13.46 14.83 -1.74
C ARG A 27 13.44 15.63 -3.04
N GLY A 28 14.24 15.20 -4.01
CA GLY A 28 14.32 15.87 -5.31
C GLY A 28 12.92 15.98 -5.89
N LYS A 29 12.67 17.02 -6.69
CA LYS A 29 11.41 17.12 -7.46
C LYS A 29 11.25 15.83 -8.26
N LYS A 30 10.11 15.16 -8.12
CA LYS A 30 9.80 13.94 -8.89
C LYS A 30 9.91 14.25 -10.38
N THR A 31 10.53 13.35 -11.13
CA THR A 31 10.61 13.48 -12.59
C THR A 31 9.20 13.29 -13.19
N GLU A 32 8.97 13.80 -14.40
CA GLU A 32 7.68 13.59 -15.10
C GLU A 32 7.38 12.09 -15.29
N SER A 33 8.40 11.27 -15.53
CA SER A 33 8.25 9.81 -15.61
C SER A 33 7.77 9.20 -14.28
N GLN A 34 8.26 9.69 -13.13
CA GLN A 34 7.79 9.22 -11.82
C GLN A 34 6.34 9.62 -11.54
N LYS A 35 5.94 10.83 -11.93
CA LYS A 35 4.54 11.27 -11.79
C LYS A 35 3.61 10.45 -12.66
N MET A 36 4.03 10.13 -13.89
CA MET A 36 3.25 9.32 -14.81
C MET A 36 3.13 7.86 -14.31
N GLN A 37 4.19 7.30 -13.74
CA GLN A 37 4.10 5.98 -13.10
C GLN A 37 3.11 5.99 -11.94
N GLU A 38 3.14 7.02 -11.09
CA GLU A 38 2.17 7.17 -10.00
C GLU A 38 0.72 7.31 -10.49
N GLU A 39 0.50 7.86 -11.69
CA GLU A 39 -0.81 7.91 -12.33
C GLU A 39 -1.25 6.55 -12.84
N ILE A 40 -0.35 5.82 -13.49
CA ILE A 40 -0.60 4.45 -13.95
C ILE A 40 -0.98 3.56 -12.75
N ASP A 41 -0.20 3.61 -11.67
CA ASP A 41 -0.46 2.81 -10.46
C ASP A 41 -1.82 3.15 -9.83
N ARG A 42 -2.22 4.44 -9.85
CA ARG A 42 -3.55 4.86 -9.37
C ARG A 42 -4.67 4.33 -10.25
N ILE A 43 -4.49 4.38 -11.57
CA ILE A 43 -5.48 3.87 -12.53
C ILE A 43 -5.61 2.35 -12.36
N GLU A 44 -4.51 1.62 -12.27
CA GLU A 44 -4.49 0.18 -12.07
C GLU A 44 -5.22 -0.22 -10.78
N LYS A 45 -4.98 0.51 -9.68
CA LYS A 45 -5.71 0.29 -8.44
C LYS A 45 -7.22 0.48 -8.61
N ARG A 46 -7.65 1.54 -9.30
CA ARG A 46 -9.07 1.79 -9.55
C ARG A 46 -9.70 0.72 -10.45
N VAL A 47 -8.97 0.23 -11.45
CA VAL A 47 -9.45 -0.87 -12.31
C VAL A 47 -9.66 -2.14 -11.48
N ASN A 48 -8.71 -2.48 -10.60
CA ASN A 48 -8.83 -3.64 -9.72
C ASN A 48 -10.02 -3.51 -8.75
N GLU A 49 -10.25 -2.32 -8.19
CA GLU A 49 -11.41 -2.05 -7.34
C GLU A 49 -12.74 -2.22 -8.10
N ILE A 50 -12.80 -1.71 -9.35
CA ILE A 50 -13.99 -1.87 -10.20
C ILE A 50 -14.26 -3.35 -10.50
N ASN A 51 -13.22 -4.11 -10.88
CA ASN A 51 -13.36 -5.54 -11.17
C ASN A 51 -13.89 -6.31 -9.95
N LYS A 52 -13.36 -6.01 -8.76
CA LYS A 52 -13.85 -6.60 -7.52
C LYS A 52 -15.32 -6.26 -7.27
N ASN A 53 -15.71 -5.00 -7.44
CA ASN A 53 -17.09 -4.60 -7.26
C ASN A 53 -18.03 -5.33 -8.24
N ILE A 54 -17.62 -5.53 -9.49
CA ILE A 54 -18.39 -6.29 -10.48
C ILE A 54 -18.57 -7.75 -10.03
N GLU A 55 -17.53 -8.39 -9.50
CA GLU A 55 -17.64 -9.74 -8.94
C GLU A 55 -18.60 -9.79 -7.75
N ASP A 56 -18.48 -8.84 -6.82
CA ASP A 56 -19.38 -8.74 -5.66
C ASP A 56 -20.85 -8.54 -6.08
N TYR A 57 -21.10 -7.73 -7.13
CA TYR A 57 -22.44 -7.56 -7.68
C TYR A 57 -23.02 -8.86 -8.24
N LYS A 58 -22.23 -9.64 -9.00
CA LYS A 58 -22.68 -10.94 -9.52
C LYS A 58 -23.03 -11.92 -8.41
N VAL A 59 -22.24 -11.94 -7.33
CA VAL A 59 -22.53 -12.78 -6.16
C VAL A 59 -23.82 -12.34 -5.47
N ASN A 60 -24.07 -11.03 -5.39
CA ASN A 60 -25.29 -10.50 -4.78
C ASN A 60 -26.54 -10.79 -5.63
N GLU A 61 -26.43 -10.79 -6.96
CA GLU A 61 -27.50 -11.17 -7.87
C GLU A 61 -27.95 -12.61 -7.62
N VAL A 62 -27.00 -13.56 -7.54
CA VAL A 62 -27.31 -14.96 -7.19
C VAL A 62 -28.00 -15.08 -5.82
N LYS A 63 -27.54 -14.31 -4.83
CA LYS A 63 -28.17 -14.31 -3.49
C LYS A 63 -29.58 -13.74 -3.52
N LEU A 64 -29.87 -12.78 -4.39
CA LEU A 64 -31.21 -12.23 -4.56
C LEU A 64 -32.13 -13.28 -5.18
N ASP A 65 -31.68 -13.99 -6.21
CA ASP A 65 -32.44 -15.08 -6.84
C ASP A 65 -32.77 -16.18 -5.82
N GLU A 66 -31.78 -16.60 -5.01
CA GLU A 66 -32.00 -17.58 -3.94
C GLU A 66 -32.99 -17.08 -2.87
N LEU A 67 -32.99 -15.78 -2.58
CA LEU A 67 -33.90 -15.18 -1.61
C LEU A 67 -35.33 -15.12 -2.17
N GLU A 68 -35.48 -14.80 -3.45
CA GLU A 68 -36.77 -14.80 -4.15
C GLU A 68 -37.36 -16.21 -4.19
N GLU A 69 -36.54 -17.24 -4.47
CA GLU A 69 -36.97 -18.63 -4.43
C GLU A 69 -37.44 -19.05 -3.02
N LYS A 70 -36.66 -18.73 -1.98
CA LYS A 70 -37.03 -19.00 -0.58
C LYS A 70 -38.31 -18.28 -0.17
N TYR A 71 -38.46 -17.03 -0.58
CA TYR A 71 -39.67 -16.25 -0.32
C TYR A 71 -40.87 -16.89 -1.01
N SER A 72 -40.77 -17.23 -2.30
CA SER A 72 -41.84 -17.92 -3.04
C SER A 72 -42.25 -19.24 -2.39
N GLY A 73 -41.27 -20.05 -1.97
CA GLY A 73 -41.55 -21.27 -1.21
C GLY A 73 -42.31 -21.01 0.09
N THR A 74 -41.91 -19.97 0.83
CA THR A 74 -42.57 -19.59 2.08
C THR A 74 -44.02 -19.12 1.86
N VAL A 75 -44.28 -18.30 0.83
CA VAL A 75 -45.64 -17.82 0.52
C VAL A 75 -46.55 -19.00 0.13
N LYS A 76 -46.04 -19.94 -0.67
CA LYS A 76 -46.73 -21.19 -1.02
C LYS A 76 -47.06 -22.03 0.20
N ASP A 77 -46.09 -22.24 1.08
CA ASP A 77 -46.25 -23.04 2.30
C ASP A 77 -47.29 -22.44 3.25
N LEU A 78 -47.34 -21.11 3.32
CA LEU A 78 -48.31 -20.37 4.11
C LEU A 78 -49.68 -20.24 3.42
N ARG A 79 -49.83 -20.70 2.18
CA ARG A 79 -51.04 -20.54 1.34
C ARG A 79 -51.50 -19.08 1.27
N LEU A 80 -50.54 -18.17 1.17
CA LEU A 80 -50.78 -16.74 1.07
C LEU A 80 -50.89 -16.27 -0.40
N ASP A 81 -50.79 -17.21 -1.34
CA ASP A 81 -51.01 -17.03 -2.79
C ASP A 81 -52.49 -16.97 -3.18
#